data_AF-A0A9E1ZRD4-F1
#
_entry.id   AF-A0A9E1ZRD4-F1
#
_cell.length_a   1.000
_cell.length_b   1.000
_cell.length_c   1.000
_cell.angle_alpha   90.00
_cell.angle_beta   90.00
_cell.angle_gamma   90.00
#
_symmetry.space_group_name_H-M   'P 1'
#
loop_
_entity.id
_entity.type
_entity.pdbx_description
1 polymer ?
#
loop_
_entity_poly.entity_id
_entity_poly.type
_entity_poly.pdbx_seq_one_letter_code
_entity_poly.pdbx_strand_id
1 'polypeptide(L)'
;MVNITLYTRKNCHLCDDVKADLAALQEKYPHRLAEIDIESDSALLAAHKETIPVVEVGPYVLRAPISKQDLAMTIGAAIDRQDQLERTGDDLYRKRTQRGNTFSGADKFSYWISRQYMLIISLALLFYVGLPVLAPVLMKAGTTTPANIIYKIYSPLCHQFGFRSFFLFGEQPYYPLTETGIAGEGTDLVDFETASGIPHIHEANSQTRWDARNYVGDENVGYKMALCERDMAIYGAMLLFSLVFWITGKRLPPLHWALWLFLGLGPIGLDGFSQLISQFEISIFDSLLPYRESTPFLRTFTGFLFGFSTAWFGIPYVEESMRETRQIFIKKLAIISARK
;
A
#
# COMPACT_ATOMS: atom_id res chain seq x y z
N MET A 1 -28.55 -17.19 -25.17
CA MET A 1 -27.19 -17.59 -25.59
C MET A 1 -26.25 -17.44 -24.42
N VAL A 2 -25.61 -18.53 -24.00
CA VAL A 2 -24.72 -18.56 -22.83
C VAL A 2 -23.30 -18.13 -23.23
N ASN A 3 -22.56 -17.48 -22.31
CA ASN A 3 -21.15 -17.16 -22.53
C ASN A 3 -20.29 -18.28 -21.92
N ILE A 4 -19.36 -18.80 -22.71
CA ILE A 4 -18.36 -19.80 -22.32
C ILE A 4 -17.00 -19.12 -22.28
N THR A 5 -16.27 -19.26 -21.19
CA THR A 5 -14.89 -18.77 -21.08
C THR A 5 -13.93 -19.96 -21.17
N LEU A 6 -13.00 -19.92 -22.12
CA LEU A 6 -11.94 -20.92 -22.27
C LEU A 6 -10.60 -20.31 -21.89
N TYR A 7 -10.00 -20.81 -20.80
CA TYR A 7 -8.61 -20.51 -20.46
C TYR A 7 -7.70 -21.42 -21.28
N THR A 8 -6.84 -20.79 -22.07
CA THR A 8 -6.00 -21.43 -23.08
C THR A 8 -4.59 -20.84 -23.05
N ARG A 9 -3.69 -21.37 -23.88
CA ARG A 9 -2.39 -20.78 -24.19
C ARG A 9 -2.06 -21.06 -25.67
N LYS A 10 -1.05 -20.38 -26.19
CA LYS A 10 -0.53 -20.70 -27.53
C LYS A 10 0.02 -22.13 -27.58
N ASN A 11 -0.16 -22.79 -28.74
CA ASN A 11 0.34 -24.14 -29.00
C ASN A 11 -0.16 -25.20 -27.99
N CYS A 12 -1.47 -25.25 -27.75
CA CYS A 12 -2.11 -26.19 -26.85
C CYS A 12 -3.09 -27.10 -27.60
N HIS A 13 -2.66 -28.31 -27.96
CA HIS A 13 -3.49 -29.27 -28.69
C HIS A 13 -4.81 -29.59 -27.97
N LEU A 14 -4.77 -29.89 -26.67
CA LEU A 14 -5.98 -30.13 -25.88
C LEU A 14 -6.95 -28.93 -25.89
N CYS A 15 -6.41 -27.71 -25.95
CA CYS A 15 -7.23 -26.52 -26.03
C CYS A 15 -7.90 -26.39 -27.41
N ASP A 16 -7.19 -26.75 -28.48
CA ASP A 16 -7.73 -26.76 -29.84
C ASP A 16 -8.81 -27.85 -30.01
N ASP A 17 -8.64 -29.01 -29.38
CA ASP A 17 -9.65 -30.08 -29.33
C ASP A 17 -10.95 -29.58 -28.65
N VAL A 18 -10.82 -28.93 -27.49
CA VAL A 18 -11.97 -28.33 -26.78
C VAL A 18 -12.66 -27.25 -27.63
N LYS A 19 -11.90 -26.43 -28.38
CA LYS A 19 -12.49 -25.44 -29.29
C LYS A 19 -13.28 -26.10 -30.42
N ALA A 20 -12.75 -27.17 -31.01
CA ALA A 20 -13.43 -27.92 -32.06
C ALA A 20 -14.72 -28.56 -31.54
N ASP A 21 -14.68 -29.15 -30.34
CA ASP A 21 -15.86 -29.73 -29.70
C ASP A 21 -16.93 -28.68 -29.36
N LEU A 22 -16.52 -27.52 -28.84
CA LEU A 22 -17.42 -26.38 -28.61
C LEU A 22 -18.06 -25.92 -29.93
N ALA A 23 -17.27 -25.73 -31.00
CA ALA A 23 -17.79 -25.37 -32.31
C ALA A 23 -18.81 -26.39 -32.85
N ALA A 24 -18.56 -27.69 -32.65
CA ALA A 24 -19.49 -28.76 -33.05
C ALA A 24 -20.78 -28.79 -32.21
N LEU A 25 -20.76 -28.25 -30.99
CA LEU A 25 -21.93 -28.14 -30.11
C LEU A 25 -22.74 -26.86 -30.35
N GLN A 26 -22.22 -25.91 -31.14
CA GLN A 26 -22.81 -24.60 -31.39
C GLN A 26 -24.26 -24.66 -31.92
N GLU A 27 -24.54 -25.61 -32.81
CA GLU A 27 -25.87 -25.77 -33.41
C GLU A 27 -26.91 -26.22 -32.38
N LYS A 28 -26.56 -27.20 -31.54
CA LYS A 28 -27.47 -27.75 -30.52
C LYS A 28 -27.58 -26.84 -29.30
N TYR A 29 -26.48 -26.19 -28.92
CA TYR A 29 -26.39 -25.33 -27.76
C TYR A 29 -25.82 -23.97 -28.17
N PRO A 30 -26.65 -22.99 -28.58
CA PRO A 30 -26.16 -21.68 -28.98
C PRO A 30 -25.39 -20.98 -27.86
N HIS A 31 -24.09 -20.78 -28.07
CA HIS A 31 -23.19 -20.17 -27.10
C HIS A 31 -22.22 -19.17 -27.73
N ARG A 32 -21.50 -18.44 -26.88
CA ARG A 32 -20.44 -17.52 -27.29
C ARG A 32 -19.15 -17.88 -26.56
N LEU A 33 -18.09 -18.11 -27.31
CA LEU A 33 -16.77 -18.45 -26.77
C LEU A 33 -15.91 -17.21 -26.54
N ALA A 34 -15.46 -17.01 -25.30
CA ALA A 34 -14.48 -16.01 -24.91
C ALA A 34 -13.17 -16.70 -24.51
N GLU A 35 -12.09 -16.40 -25.23
CA GLU A 35 -10.78 -16.98 -24.96
C GLU A 35 -9.96 -16.07 -24.04
N ILE A 36 -9.28 -16.68 -23.06
CA ILE A 36 -8.35 -16.00 -22.17
C ILE A 36 -7.02 -16.74 -22.22
N ASP A 37 -5.98 -16.06 -22.68
CA ASP A 37 -4.61 -16.56 -22.63
C ASP A 37 -4.09 -16.50 -21.19
N ILE A 38 -3.77 -17.66 -20.60
CA ILE A 38 -3.27 -17.73 -19.23
C ILE A 38 -1.89 -17.09 -19.08
N GLU A 39 -1.13 -16.92 -20.17
CA GLU A 39 0.19 -16.28 -20.16
C GLU A 39 0.09 -14.74 -20.09
N SER A 40 -1.10 -14.18 -20.30
CA SER A 40 -1.33 -12.73 -20.27
C SER A 40 -1.25 -12.11 -18.87
N ASP A 41 -1.42 -12.91 -17.82
CA ASP A 41 -1.34 -12.47 -16.42
C ASP A 41 -0.72 -13.56 -15.54
N SER A 42 0.22 -13.19 -14.68
CA SER A 42 0.97 -14.14 -13.86
C SER A 42 0.09 -14.95 -12.89
N ALA A 43 -1.05 -14.39 -12.46
CA ALA A 43 -1.98 -15.10 -11.60
C ALA A 43 -2.81 -16.14 -12.35
N LEU A 44 -3.21 -15.84 -13.60
CA LEU A 44 -3.83 -16.84 -14.47
C LEU A 44 -2.88 -18.00 -14.74
N LEU A 45 -1.63 -17.66 -15.07
CA LEU A 45 -0.60 -18.66 -15.29
C LEU A 45 -0.43 -19.54 -14.06
N ALA A 46 -0.27 -18.95 -12.87
CA ALA A 46 -0.13 -19.70 -11.62
C ALA A 46 -1.34 -20.60 -11.31
N ALA A 47 -2.56 -20.13 -11.58
CA ALA A 47 -3.80 -20.84 -11.27
C ALA A 47 -4.13 -21.97 -12.27
N HIS A 48 -3.71 -21.86 -13.53
CA HIS A 48 -4.18 -22.74 -14.60
C HIS A 48 -3.08 -23.49 -15.36
N LYS A 49 -1.80 -23.17 -15.20
CA LYS A 49 -0.67 -23.77 -15.95
C LYS A 49 -0.68 -25.31 -16.03
N GLU A 50 -1.16 -25.97 -14.99
CA GLU A 50 -1.17 -27.44 -14.85
C GLU A 50 -2.52 -28.07 -15.22
N THR A 51 -3.58 -27.26 -15.38
CA THR A 51 -4.95 -27.77 -15.58
C THR A 51 -5.59 -27.31 -16.88
N ILE A 52 -4.88 -26.56 -17.73
CA ILE A 52 -5.41 -26.14 -19.04
C ILE A 52 -5.62 -27.34 -19.98
N PRO A 53 -6.66 -27.32 -20.84
CA PRO A 53 -7.71 -26.29 -20.94
C PRO A 53 -8.66 -26.27 -19.74
N VAL A 54 -9.13 -25.08 -19.36
CA VAL A 54 -10.19 -24.89 -18.36
C VAL A 54 -11.37 -24.17 -19.01
N VAL A 55 -12.57 -24.72 -18.88
CA VAL A 55 -13.80 -24.17 -19.44
C VAL A 55 -14.73 -23.73 -18.31
N GLU A 56 -15.15 -22.47 -18.33
CA GLU A 56 -16.14 -21.94 -17.40
C GLU A 56 -17.44 -21.57 -18.13
N VAL A 57 -18.57 -22.08 -17.62
CA VAL A 57 -19.91 -21.78 -18.12
C VAL A 57 -20.81 -21.43 -16.94
N GLY A 58 -21.10 -20.15 -16.75
CA GLY A 58 -21.84 -19.68 -15.57
C GLY A 58 -21.10 -20.04 -14.26
N PRO A 59 -21.72 -20.80 -13.33
CA PRO A 59 -21.08 -21.25 -12.10
C PRO A 59 -20.25 -22.54 -12.27
N TYR A 60 -20.31 -23.19 -13.44
CA TYR A 60 -19.67 -24.49 -13.66
C TYR A 60 -18.27 -24.31 -14.24
N VAL A 61 -17.33 -25.14 -13.76
CA VAL A 61 -15.93 -25.14 -14.20
C VAL A 61 -15.52 -26.56 -14.55
N LEU A 62 -15.06 -26.77 -15.78
CA LEU A 62 -14.45 -28.01 -16.26
C LEU A 62 -12.94 -27.81 -16.38
N ARG A 63 -12.17 -28.82 -15.96
CA ARG A 63 -10.71 -28.86 -16.07
C ARG A 63 -10.31 -30.10 -16.86
N ALA A 64 -9.14 -30.05 -17.50
CA ALA A 64 -8.62 -31.20 -18.24
C ALA A 64 -8.53 -32.48 -17.37
N PRO A 65 -8.79 -33.67 -17.94
CA PRO A 65 -9.27 -33.92 -19.31
C PRO A 65 -10.76 -33.57 -19.48
N ILE A 66 -11.12 -32.92 -20.59
CA ILE A 66 -12.51 -32.51 -20.91
C ILE A 66 -12.99 -33.29 -22.13
N SER A 67 -14.11 -34.00 -22.01
CA SER A 67 -14.75 -34.65 -23.16
C SER A 67 -15.86 -33.78 -23.76
N LYS A 68 -16.22 -34.04 -25.03
CA LYS A 68 -17.40 -33.45 -25.68
C LYS A 68 -18.69 -33.67 -24.89
N GLN A 69 -18.84 -34.81 -24.21
CA GLN A 69 -20.01 -35.10 -23.39
C GLN A 69 -20.06 -34.21 -22.15
N ASP A 70 -18.91 -33.97 -21.49
CA ASP A 70 -18.81 -33.07 -20.34
C ASP A 70 -19.20 -31.64 -20.73
N LEU A 71 -18.71 -31.18 -21.90
CA LEU A 71 -19.09 -29.89 -22.47
C LEU A 71 -20.60 -29.81 -22.71
N ALA A 72 -21.20 -30.80 -23.39
CA ALA A 72 -22.63 -30.81 -23.67
C ALA A 72 -23.49 -30.78 -22.39
N MET A 73 -23.14 -31.59 -21.39
CA MET A 73 -23.86 -31.63 -20.11
C MET A 73 -23.75 -30.29 -19.37
N THR A 74 -22.55 -29.72 -19.32
CA THR A 74 -22.29 -28.47 -18.58
C THR A 74 -22.95 -27.27 -19.25
N ILE A 75 -22.91 -27.19 -20.58
CA ILE A 75 -23.57 -26.13 -21.35
C ILE A 75 -25.09 -26.25 -21.18
N GLY A 76 -25.65 -27.46 -21.28
CA GLY A 76 -27.07 -27.69 -21.04
C GLY A 76 -27.50 -27.23 -19.64
N ALA A 77 -26.80 -27.68 -18.60
CA ALA A 77 -27.07 -27.28 -17.21
C ALA A 77 -26.95 -25.76 -16.98
N ALA A 78 -26.05 -25.09 -17.69
CA ALA A 78 -25.91 -23.63 -17.61
C ALA A 78 -27.05 -22.88 -18.30
N ILE A 79 -27.51 -23.38 -19.46
CA ILE A 79 -28.67 -22.83 -20.18
C ILE A 79 -29.93 -23.01 -19.33
N ASP A 80 -30.19 -24.20 -18.81
CA ASP A 80 -31.37 -24.49 -17.98
C ASP A 80 -31.42 -23.58 -16.74
N ARG A 81 -30.26 -23.39 -16.09
CA ARG A 81 -30.14 -22.47 -14.95
C ARG A 81 -30.41 -21.02 -15.35
N GLN A 82 -29.87 -20.57 -16.48
CA GLN A 82 -30.11 -19.22 -17.00
C GLN A 82 -31.60 -18.99 -17.28
N ASP A 83 -32.25 -19.93 -17.96
CA ASP A 83 -33.68 -19.87 -18.26
C ASP A 83 -34.53 -19.83 -16.98
N GLN A 84 -34.15 -20.61 -15.96
CA GLN A 84 -34.81 -20.57 -14.65
C GLN A 84 -34.68 -19.18 -14.00
N LEU A 85 -33.47 -18.60 -13.96
CA LEU A 85 -33.22 -17.29 -13.36
C LEU A 85 -33.97 -16.15 -14.08
N GLU A 86 -34.08 -16.25 -15.40
CA GLU A 86 -34.85 -15.29 -16.22
C GLU A 86 -36.35 -15.41 -15.94
N ARG A 87 -36.88 -16.63 -15.79
CA ARG A 87 -38.30 -16.87 -15.48
C ARG A 87 -38.68 -16.44 -14.06
N THR A 88 -37.81 -16.63 -13.07
CA THR A 88 -38.08 -16.21 -11.69
C THR A 88 -38.01 -14.70 -11.48
N GLY A 89 -37.63 -13.93 -12.51
CA GLY A 89 -37.62 -12.47 -12.43
C GLY A 89 -36.61 -11.92 -11.43
N ASP A 90 -35.47 -12.59 -11.25
CA ASP A 90 -34.44 -12.14 -10.31
C ASP A 90 -33.80 -10.83 -10.82
N ASP A 91 -34.25 -9.71 -10.26
CA ASP A 91 -33.76 -8.37 -10.57
C ASP A 91 -32.25 -8.22 -10.34
N LEU A 92 -31.67 -8.95 -9.38
CA LEU A 92 -30.23 -8.93 -9.12
C LEU A 92 -29.49 -9.64 -10.25
N TYR A 93 -30.01 -10.76 -10.75
CA TYR A 93 -29.45 -11.46 -11.90
C TYR A 93 -29.47 -10.59 -13.17
N ARG A 94 -30.59 -9.92 -13.46
CA ARG A 94 -30.69 -9.01 -14.62
C ARG A 94 -29.70 -7.87 -14.53
N LYS A 95 -29.61 -7.20 -13.37
CA LYS A 95 -28.64 -6.11 -13.13
C LYS A 95 -27.20 -6.58 -13.24
N ARG A 96 -26.86 -7.75 -12.68
CA ARG A 96 -25.51 -8.34 -12.75
C ARG A 96 -25.13 -8.65 -14.20
N THR A 97 -26.05 -9.24 -14.95
CA THR A 97 -25.84 -9.60 -16.37
C THR A 97 -25.64 -8.33 -17.20
N GLN A 98 -26.47 -7.30 -17.04
CA GLN A 98 -26.29 -6.02 -17.71
C GLN A 98 -24.95 -5.35 -17.39
N ARG A 99 -24.53 -5.36 -16.12
CA ARG A 99 -23.25 -4.79 -15.69
C ARG A 99 -22.04 -5.56 -16.21
N GLY A 100 -22.16 -6.88 -16.37
CA GLY A 100 -21.14 -7.73 -17.01
C GLY A 100 -20.99 -7.48 -18.51
N ASN A 101 -22.00 -6.88 -19.15
CA ASN A 101 -22.08 -6.73 -20.60
C ASN A 101 -21.45 -5.45 -21.14
N THR A 102 -21.10 -4.48 -20.29
CA THR A 102 -20.55 -3.19 -20.71
C THR A 102 -19.22 -2.93 -19.99
N PHE A 103 -18.27 -2.30 -20.67
CA PHE A 103 -17.01 -1.87 -20.08
C PHE A 103 -17.03 -0.35 -19.90
N SER A 104 -17.42 0.08 -18.70
CA SER A 104 -17.62 1.49 -18.36
C SER A 104 -16.29 2.23 -18.16
N GLY A 105 -16.35 3.57 -18.09
CA GLY A 105 -15.19 4.39 -17.70
C GLY A 105 -14.68 4.05 -16.30
N ALA A 106 -15.59 3.74 -15.36
CA ALA A 106 -15.24 3.29 -14.02
C ALA A 106 -14.49 1.94 -14.06
N ASP A 107 -14.93 0.99 -14.90
CA ASP A 107 -14.23 -0.29 -15.07
C ASP A 107 -12.81 -0.09 -15.63
N LYS A 108 -12.64 0.80 -16.62
CA LYS A 108 -11.32 1.17 -17.15
C LYS A 108 -10.40 1.70 -16.06
N PHE A 109 -10.91 2.60 -15.22
CA PHE A 109 -10.16 3.20 -14.13
C PHE A 109 -9.78 2.16 -13.07
N SER A 110 -10.73 1.34 -12.60
CA SER A 110 -10.46 0.25 -11.65
C SER A 110 -9.46 -0.77 -12.20
N TYR A 111 -9.58 -1.15 -13.47
CA TYR A 111 -8.64 -2.04 -14.13
C TYR A 111 -7.23 -1.43 -14.20
N TRP A 112 -7.12 -0.14 -14.56
CA TRP A 112 -5.84 0.58 -14.55
C TRP A 112 -5.22 0.62 -13.14
N ILE A 113 -5.99 0.96 -12.10
CA ILE A 113 -5.52 0.92 -10.70
C ILE A 113 -4.99 -0.47 -10.37
N SER A 114 -5.75 -1.52 -10.65
CA SER A 114 -5.36 -2.88 -10.31
C SER A 114 -4.03 -3.33 -10.92
N ARG A 115 -3.61 -2.69 -12.02
CA ARG A 115 -2.30 -2.89 -12.66
C ARG A 115 -1.22 -1.96 -12.12
N GLN A 116 -1.57 -0.73 -11.76
CA GLN A 116 -0.61 0.34 -11.42
C GLN A 116 -0.56 0.68 -9.92
N TYR A 117 -1.28 -0.04 -9.06
CA TYR A 117 -1.37 0.28 -7.63
C TYR A 117 -0.01 0.40 -6.93
N MET A 118 0.99 -0.42 -7.30
CA MET A 118 2.35 -0.29 -6.74
C MET A 118 3.00 1.05 -7.07
N LEU A 119 2.83 1.54 -8.30
CA LEU A 119 3.33 2.85 -8.71
C LEU A 119 2.59 3.95 -7.93
N ILE A 120 1.26 3.82 -7.79
CA ILE A 120 0.44 4.79 -7.05
C ILE A 120 0.87 4.87 -5.59
N ILE A 121 0.99 3.73 -4.89
CA ILE A 121 1.43 3.65 -3.49
C ILE A 121 2.85 4.21 -3.34
N SER A 122 3.78 3.79 -4.21
CA SER A 122 5.18 4.23 -4.12
C SER A 122 5.31 5.73 -4.39
N LEU A 123 4.60 6.28 -5.36
CA LEU A 123 4.59 7.72 -5.63
C LEU A 123 3.94 8.51 -4.48
N ALA A 124 2.81 8.03 -3.94
CA ALA A 124 2.17 8.67 -2.80
C ALA A 124 3.12 8.74 -1.59
N LEU A 125 3.79 7.62 -1.26
CA LEU A 125 4.79 7.58 -0.19
C LEU A 125 6.02 8.43 -0.50
N LEU A 126 6.51 8.41 -1.75
CA LEU A 126 7.63 9.23 -2.19
C LEU A 126 7.33 10.73 -2.06
N PHE A 127 6.14 11.19 -2.45
CA PHE A 127 5.76 12.59 -2.25
C PHE A 127 5.57 12.90 -0.77
N TYR A 128 5.01 11.98 0.01
CA TYR A 128 4.80 12.15 1.45
C TYR A 128 6.12 12.33 2.22
N VAL A 129 7.15 11.54 1.89
CA VAL A 129 8.46 11.60 2.55
C VAL A 129 9.45 12.57 1.86
N GLY A 130 9.31 12.75 0.55
CA GLY A 130 10.22 13.58 -0.26
C GLY A 130 9.96 15.07 -0.13
N LEU A 131 8.69 15.51 -0.01
CA LEU A 131 8.39 16.93 0.19
C LEU A 131 8.98 17.48 1.51
N PRO A 132 8.90 16.78 2.65
CA PRO A 132 9.56 17.22 3.88
C PRO A 132 11.07 17.37 3.80
N VAL A 133 11.74 16.56 2.96
CA VAL A 133 13.18 16.69 2.65
C VAL A 133 13.43 17.88 1.70
N LEU A 134 12.50 18.15 0.78
CA LEU A 134 12.60 19.28 -0.14
C LEU A 134 12.49 20.64 0.58
N ALA A 135 11.75 20.74 1.68
CA ALA A 135 11.61 21.98 2.45
C ALA A 135 12.96 22.62 2.85
N PRO A 136 13.89 21.92 3.53
CA PRO A 136 15.19 22.49 3.86
C PRO A 136 16.09 22.75 2.63
N VAL A 137 15.93 21.98 1.53
CA VAL A 137 16.63 22.26 0.26
C VAL A 137 16.19 23.61 -0.32
N LEU A 138 14.89 23.89 -0.28
CA LEU A 138 14.33 25.16 -0.75
C LEU A 138 14.71 26.33 0.17
N MET A 139 14.84 26.10 1.48
CA MET A 139 15.37 27.10 2.41
C MET A 139 16.82 27.46 2.08
N LYS A 140 17.68 26.44 1.89
CA LYS A 140 19.09 26.64 1.51
C LYS A 140 19.26 27.35 0.17
N ALA A 141 18.35 27.12 -0.77
CA ALA A 141 18.32 27.79 -2.07
C ALA A 141 17.77 29.24 -2.01
N GLY A 142 17.34 29.74 -0.84
CA GLY A 142 16.74 31.07 -0.68
C GLY A 142 15.27 31.16 -1.14
N THR A 143 14.68 30.06 -1.62
CA THR A 143 13.27 29.97 -2.03
C THR A 143 12.35 29.69 -0.84
N THR A 144 12.24 30.68 0.06
CA THR A 144 11.53 30.55 1.35
C THR A 144 10.02 30.35 1.22
N THR A 145 9.35 31.04 0.29
CA THR A 145 7.88 30.94 0.13
C THR A 145 7.43 29.51 -0.20
N PRO A 146 7.98 28.81 -1.21
CA PRO A 146 7.68 27.40 -1.45
C PRO A 146 8.00 26.49 -0.26
N ALA A 147 9.12 26.70 0.44
CA ALA A 147 9.48 25.91 1.62
C ALA A 147 8.43 26.05 2.74
N ASN A 148 8.00 27.27 3.03
CA ASN A 148 6.99 27.57 4.05
C ASN A 148 5.62 26.97 3.73
N ILE A 149 5.26 26.85 2.45
CA ILE A 149 4.05 26.12 2.03
C ILE A 149 4.16 24.64 2.43
N ILE A 150 5.32 24.01 2.21
CA ILE A 150 5.54 22.61 2.62
C ILE A 150 5.44 22.49 4.14
N TYR A 151 6.16 23.31 4.92
CA TYR A 151 6.04 23.29 6.39
C TYR A 151 4.60 23.42 6.85
N LYS A 152 3.83 24.35 6.26
CA LYS A 152 2.43 24.56 6.60
C LYS A 152 1.54 23.35 6.30
N ILE A 153 1.71 22.71 5.14
CA ILE A 153 0.92 21.53 4.74
C ILE A 153 1.15 20.36 5.72
N TYR A 154 2.38 20.19 6.22
CA TYR A 154 2.72 19.11 7.15
C TYR A 154 2.48 19.45 8.63
N SER A 155 2.27 20.72 8.98
CA SER A 155 2.05 21.17 10.35
C SER A 155 0.87 20.53 11.11
N PRO A 156 -0.26 20.08 10.49
CA PRO A 156 -1.30 19.33 11.19
C PRO A 156 -1.01 17.82 11.31
N LEU A 157 -0.07 17.31 10.52
CA LEU A 157 0.29 15.89 10.49
C LEU A 157 1.41 15.57 11.48
N CYS A 158 2.24 16.56 11.78
CA CYS A 158 3.37 16.45 12.70
C CYS A 158 3.55 17.75 13.47
N HIS A 159 3.97 17.65 14.74
CA HIS A 159 4.28 18.83 15.54
C HIS A 159 5.48 19.62 15.03
N GLN A 160 6.37 19.02 14.23
CA GLN A 160 7.55 19.68 13.64
C GLN A 160 8.49 20.33 14.67
N PHE A 161 8.58 19.79 15.89
CA PHE A 161 9.53 20.28 16.88
C PHE A 161 10.97 20.12 16.37
N GLY A 162 11.76 21.19 16.43
CA GLY A 162 13.16 21.18 15.98
C GLY A 162 13.98 20.06 16.65
N PHE A 163 13.86 19.88 17.97
CA PHE A 163 14.54 18.82 18.73
C PHE A 163 14.07 17.38 18.43
N ARG A 164 13.12 17.22 17.51
CA ARG A 164 12.65 15.93 16.98
C ARG A 164 12.79 15.81 15.47
N SER A 165 13.53 16.69 14.83
CA SER A 165 13.67 16.76 13.38
C SER A 165 15.13 16.59 12.96
N PHE A 166 15.32 15.97 11.80
CA PHE A 166 16.60 16.03 11.11
C PHE A 166 16.82 17.43 10.52
N PHE A 167 18.07 17.87 10.52
CA PHE A 167 18.54 19.11 9.90
C PHE A 167 19.42 18.78 8.70
N LEU A 168 19.29 19.58 7.65
CA LEU A 168 20.16 19.53 6.47
C LEU A 168 20.93 20.83 6.32
N PHE A 169 22.14 20.73 5.78
CA PHE A 169 23.02 21.87 5.44
C PHE A 169 23.56 22.67 6.64
N GLY A 170 23.57 22.07 7.83
CA GLY A 170 24.15 22.64 9.04
C GLY A 170 25.29 21.80 9.61
N GLU A 171 25.75 22.19 10.79
CA GLU A 171 26.85 21.53 11.53
C GLU A 171 26.49 20.13 12.02
N GLN A 172 25.23 19.90 12.44
CA GLN A 172 24.76 18.60 12.92
C GLN A 172 23.52 18.10 12.15
N PRO A 173 23.35 16.78 12.01
CA PRO A 173 22.16 16.21 11.38
C PRO A 173 20.91 16.27 12.28
N TYR A 174 21.07 16.54 13.57
CA TYR A 174 20.01 16.66 14.56
C TYR A 174 20.54 17.38 15.81
N TYR A 175 19.63 17.96 16.59
CA TYR A 175 19.92 18.66 17.84
C TYR A 175 18.91 18.18 18.89
N PRO A 176 19.20 17.13 19.68
CA PRO A 176 18.25 16.62 20.67
C PRO A 176 18.29 17.48 21.93
N LEU A 177 17.33 17.28 22.84
CA LEU A 177 17.38 17.93 24.15
C LEU A 177 18.40 17.26 25.07
N THR A 178 18.93 17.99 26.05
CA THR A 178 19.90 17.49 27.04
C THR A 178 19.35 16.29 27.84
N GLU A 179 18.04 16.22 28.05
CA GLU A 179 17.36 15.11 28.74
C GLU A 179 17.45 13.78 28.00
N THR A 180 17.91 13.78 26.75
CA THR A 180 18.23 12.54 26.02
C THR A 180 19.55 11.90 26.49
N GLY A 181 20.40 12.65 27.20
CA GLY A 181 21.69 12.21 27.72
C GLY A 181 22.79 12.07 26.67
N ILE A 182 22.54 12.48 25.41
CA ILE A 182 23.51 12.37 24.31
C ILE A 182 23.94 13.72 23.74
N ALA A 183 23.37 14.83 24.20
CA ALA A 183 23.72 16.19 23.81
C ALA A 183 23.80 17.12 25.03
N GLY A 184 24.54 18.22 24.88
CA GLY A 184 24.78 19.20 25.95
C GLY A 184 26.22 19.12 26.49
N GLU A 185 26.45 19.81 27.61
CA GLU A 185 27.78 19.94 28.22
C GLU A 185 28.43 18.57 28.49
N GLY A 186 29.66 18.40 28.03
CA GLY A 186 30.42 17.15 28.19
C GLY A 186 30.11 16.05 27.17
N THR A 187 29.33 16.35 26.13
CA THR A 187 29.06 15.44 25.00
C THR A 187 29.59 16.01 23.67
N ASP A 188 29.64 15.17 22.64
CA ASP A 188 30.07 15.58 21.28
C ASP A 188 28.98 16.31 20.49
N LEU A 189 27.75 16.39 21.03
CA LEU A 189 26.60 16.98 20.34
C LEU A 189 26.10 18.23 21.07
N VAL A 190 25.88 19.28 20.31
CA VAL A 190 25.17 20.48 20.74
C VAL A 190 23.69 20.15 20.91
N ASP A 191 23.11 20.53 22.04
CA ASP A 191 21.69 20.38 22.31
C ASP A 191 20.85 21.47 21.61
N PHE A 192 19.54 21.24 21.49
CA PHE A 192 18.66 22.15 20.78
C PHE A 192 18.51 23.53 21.42
N GLU A 193 18.54 23.63 22.76
CA GLU A 193 18.38 24.92 23.43
C GLU A 193 19.59 25.80 23.16
N THR A 194 20.79 25.22 23.23
CA THR A 194 22.05 25.89 22.86
C THR A 194 22.07 26.28 21.38
N ALA A 195 21.68 25.38 20.48
CA ALA A 195 21.72 25.65 19.03
C ALA A 195 20.68 26.70 18.59
N SER A 196 19.49 26.70 19.17
CA SER A 196 18.38 27.58 18.77
C SER A 196 18.29 28.87 19.59
N GLY A 197 18.91 28.91 20.78
CA GLY A 197 18.75 29.98 21.75
C GLY A 197 17.37 30.01 22.44
N ILE A 198 16.58 28.93 22.32
CA ILE A 198 15.24 28.81 22.91
C ILE A 198 15.35 28.00 24.21
N PRO A 199 15.19 28.62 25.40
CA PRO A 199 15.39 27.93 26.68
C PRO A 199 14.10 27.23 27.17
N HIS A 200 14.25 26.38 28.18
CA HIS A 200 13.14 25.79 28.97
C HIS A 200 12.10 25.04 28.13
N ILE A 201 12.55 24.27 27.14
CA ILE A 201 11.69 23.49 26.23
C ILE A 201 11.17 22.24 26.93
N HIS A 202 11.84 21.74 27.97
CA HIS A 202 11.36 20.57 28.73
C HIS A 202 9.93 20.76 29.26
N GLU A 203 9.56 21.99 29.64
CA GLU A 203 8.22 22.37 30.08
C GLU A 203 7.19 22.23 28.95
N ALA A 204 6.30 21.23 29.05
CA ALA A 204 5.36 20.91 27.97
C ALA A 204 4.35 22.04 27.65
N ASN A 205 4.04 22.90 28.63
CA ASN A 205 3.04 23.96 28.52
C ASN A 205 3.62 25.36 28.27
N SER A 206 4.94 25.47 28.10
CA SER A 206 5.60 26.76 27.90
C SER A 206 5.38 27.31 26.48
N GLN A 207 5.47 28.64 26.34
CA GLN A 207 5.46 29.29 25.02
C GLN A 207 6.65 28.83 24.16
N THR A 208 7.76 28.44 24.79
CA THR A 208 8.99 28.04 24.11
C THR A 208 8.82 26.73 23.32
N ARG A 209 7.85 25.88 23.65
CA ARG A 209 7.42 24.75 22.79
C ARG A 209 6.88 25.20 21.44
N TRP A 210 6.11 26.28 21.40
CA TRP A 210 5.62 26.85 20.15
C TRP A 210 6.76 27.46 19.34
N ASP A 211 7.72 28.09 20.01
CA ASP A 211 8.91 28.65 19.36
C ASP A 211 9.78 27.52 18.78
N ALA A 212 9.98 26.42 19.51
CA ALA A 212 10.68 25.22 19.03
C ALA A 212 9.98 24.55 17.83
N ARG A 213 8.64 24.62 17.79
CA ARG A 213 7.84 24.19 16.62
C ARG A 213 8.01 25.14 15.43
N ASN A 214 8.11 26.44 15.66
CA ASN A 214 8.23 27.44 14.59
C ASN A 214 9.68 27.65 14.12
N TYR A 215 10.66 27.20 14.89
CA TYR A 215 12.09 27.28 14.56
C TYR A 215 12.40 26.50 13.29
N VAL A 216 12.76 27.17 12.19
CA VAL A 216 13.08 26.53 10.90
C VAL A 216 14.56 26.18 10.78
N GLY A 217 15.43 26.99 11.39
CA GLY A 217 16.88 26.88 11.28
C GLY A 217 17.52 28.02 10.49
N ASP A 218 18.84 27.95 10.32
CA ASP A 218 19.68 28.96 9.68
C ASP A 218 20.91 28.33 8.98
N GLU A 219 21.86 29.15 8.55
CA GLU A 219 23.05 28.69 7.81
C GLU A 219 24.04 27.88 8.68
N ASN A 220 24.04 28.04 10.00
CA ASN A 220 24.93 27.33 10.91
C ASN A 220 24.28 26.03 11.40
N VAL A 221 23.05 26.13 11.92
CA VAL A 221 22.29 24.97 12.43
C VAL A 221 21.76 24.10 11.29
N GLY A 222 21.67 24.67 10.08
CA GLY A 222 20.97 24.06 8.96
C GLY A 222 19.47 24.25 9.08
N TYR A 223 18.73 23.66 8.14
CA TYR A 223 17.27 23.76 8.08
C TYR A 223 16.62 22.43 8.41
N LYS A 224 15.61 22.45 9.29
CA LYS A 224 14.90 21.24 9.70
C LYS A 224 14.03 20.67 8.56
N MET A 225 13.81 19.35 8.56
CA MET A 225 12.78 18.73 7.72
C MET A 225 11.37 19.09 8.19
N ALA A 226 10.38 19.03 7.29
CA ALA A 226 8.98 19.34 7.62
C ALA A 226 8.21 18.22 8.35
N LEU A 227 8.88 17.11 8.70
CA LEU A 227 8.36 16.03 9.51
C LEU A 227 9.40 15.67 10.59
N CYS A 228 8.94 15.02 11.66
CA CYS A 228 9.84 14.53 12.70
C CYS A 228 10.62 13.30 12.23
N GLU A 229 11.72 13.00 12.93
CA GLU A 229 12.59 11.83 12.70
C GLU A 229 11.78 10.52 12.65
N ARG A 230 10.81 10.37 13.56
CA ARG A 230 9.95 9.18 13.64
C ARG A 230 9.05 9.04 12.41
N ASP A 231 8.37 10.10 11.99
CA ASP A 231 7.50 10.07 10.81
C ASP A 231 8.31 9.82 9.54
N MET A 232 9.46 10.49 9.41
CA MET A 232 10.40 10.27 8.29
C MET A 232 10.83 8.80 8.22
N ALA A 233 11.14 8.19 9.37
CA ALA A 233 11.50 6.77 9.44
C ALA A 233 10.34 5.84 9.11
N ILE A 234 9.11 6.11 9.59
CA ILE A 234 7.93 5.28 9.31
C ILE A 234 7.63 5.27 7.81
N TYR A 235 7.40 6.44 7.22
CA TYR A 235 6.97 6.52 5.83
C TYR A 235 8.11 6.22 4.85
N GLY A 236 9.36 6.54 5.21
CA GLY A 236 10.55 6.12 4.47
C GLY A 236 10.71 4.60 4.45
N ALA A 237 10.48 3.93 5.58
CA ALA A 237 10.51 2.47 5.66
C ALA A 237 9.36 1.80 4.89
N MET A 238 8.15 2.40 4.91
CA MET A 238 7.04 1.95 4.08
C MET A 238 7.35 2.06 2.58
N LEU A 239 7.98 3.18 2.16
CA LEU A 239 8.44 3.36 0.78
C LEU A 239 9.48 2.30 0.42
N LEU A 240 10.48 2.09 1.29
CA LEU A 240 11.50 1.07 1.09
C LEU A 240 10.89 -0.32 0.91
N PHE A 241 9.98 -0.74 1.79
CA PHE A 241 9.31 -2.03 1.64
C PHE A 241 8.50 -2.09 0.34
N SER A 242 7.79 -1.01 -0.03
CA SER A 242 7.03 -0.95 -1.29
C SER A 242 7.93 -1.22 -2.50
N LEU A 243 9.13 -0.64 -2.53
CA LEU A 243 10.11 -0.86 -3.58
C LEU A 243 10.68 -2.30 -3.56
N VAL A 244 11.00 -2.83 -2.37
CA VAL A 244 11.45 -4.22 -2.21
C VAL A 244 10.37 -5.19 -2.70
N PHE A 245 9.12 -4.99 -2.31
CA PHE A 245 7.99 -5.79 -2.74
C PHE A 245 7.79 -5.72 -4.27
N TRP A 246 7.98 -4.55 -4.87
CA TRP A 246 7.90 -4.39 -6.31
C TRP A 246 9.04 -5.13 -7.05
N ILE A 247 10.29 -4.95 -6.61
CA ILE A 247 11.48 -5.55 -7.24
C ILE A 247 11.48 -7.08 -7.11
N THR A 248 10.97 -7.62 -6.01
CA THR A 248 10.81 -9.07 -5.81
C THR A 248 9.69 -9.69 -6.66
N GLY A 249 9.04 -8.91 -7.52
CA GLY A 249 7.94 -9.37 -8.36
C GLY A 249 6.66 -9.64 -7.56
N LYS A 250 6.47 -8.95 -6.42
CA LYS A 250 5.28 -9.02 -5.56
C LYS A 250 5.05 -10.41 -4.95
N ARG A 251 6.15 -11.13 -4.67
CA ARG A 251 6.12 -12.54 -4.23
C ARG A 251 6.21 -12.71 -2.71
N LEU A 252 6.51 -11.65 -1.97
CA LEU A 252 6.63 -11.74 -0.52
C LEU A 252 5.25 -12.00 0.12
N PRO A 253 5.11 -13.03 0.97
CA PRO A 253 3.84 -13.26 1.66
C PRO A 253 3.57 -12.16 2.70
N PRO A 254 2.29 -11.95 3.08
CA PRO A 254 1.95 -11.06 4.19
C PRO A 254 2.68 -11.45 5.47
N LEU A 255 3.16 -10.46 6.21
CA LEU A 255 3.75 -10.68 7.53
C LEU A 255 2.68 -11.25 8.49
N HIS A 256 3.01 -12.24 9.30
CA HIS A 256 2.07 -12.76 10.29
C HIS A 256 1.71 -11.66 11.31
N TRP A 257 0.43 -11.51 11.66
CA TRP A 257 -0.05 -10.43 12.54
C TRP A 257 0.71 -10.35 13.88
N ALA A 258 1.07 -11.50 14.47
CA ALA A 258 1.83 -11.54 15.72
C ALA A 258 3.26 -10.98 15.56
N LEU A 259 3.91 -11.23 14.42
CA LEU A 259 5.23 -10.65 14.11
C LEU A 259 5.12 -9.16 13.86
N TRP A 260 4.06 -8.69 13.19
CA TRP A 260 3.79 -7.27 13.03
C TRP A 260 3.56 -6.57 14.39
N LEU A 261 2.77 -7.17 15.28
CA LEU A 261 2.58 -6.63 16.63
C LEU A 261 3.87 -6.59 17.43
N PHE A 262 4.66 -7.68 17.44
CA PHE A 262 5.85 -7.77 18.26
C PHE A 262 7.03 -6.95 17.71
N LEU A 263 7.27 -6.98 16.40
CA LEU A 263 8.41 -6.29 15.77
C LEU A 263 8.08 -4.84 15.41
N GLY A 264 6.83 -4.56 15.00
CA GLY A 264 6.39 -3.24 14.58
C GLY A 264 5.82 -2.43 15.74
N LEU A 265 4.70 -2.89 16.29
CA LEU A 265 3.94 -2.12 17.30
C LEU A 265 4.61 -2.12 18.68
N GLY A 266 5.27 -3.21 19.07
CA GLY A 266 5.94 -3.36 20.37
C GLY A 266 6.99 -2.27 20.62
N PRO A 267 8.04 -2.16 19.79
CA PRO A 267 9.12 -1.20 20.03
C PRO A 267 8.66 0.26 20.01
N ILE A 268 7.85 0.64 19.01
CA ILE A 268 7.31 2.02 18.91
C ILE A 268 6.31 2.32 20.02
N GLY A 269 5.53 1.33 20.45
CA GLY A 269 4.62 1.43 21.58
C GLY A 269 5.38 1.65 22.88
N LEU A 270 6.43 0.88 23.15
CA LEU A 270 7.27 1.05 24.33
C LEU A 270 7.98 2.41 24.34
N ASP A 271 8.60 2.80 23.22
CA ASP A 271 9.29 4.09 23.09
C ASP A 271 8.31 5.27 23.22
N GLY A 272 7.27 5.30 22.39
CA GLY A 272 6.29 6.39 22.37
C GLY A 272 5.46 6.50 23.65
N PHE A 273 5.03 5.38 24.24
CA PHE A 273 4.20 5.37 25.44
C PHE A 273 5.00 5.75 26.68
N SER A 274 6.23 5.22 26.84
CA SER A 274 7.09 5.63 27.95
C SER A 274 7.43 7.11 27.89
N GLN A 275 7.72 7.62 26.69
CA GLN A 275 7.96 9.05 26.47
C GLN A 275 6.72 9.89 26.80
N LEU A 276 5.56 9.53 26.25
CA LEU A 276 4.30 10.27 26.44
C LEU A 276 3.89 10.32 27.92
N ILE A 277 3.95 9.19 28.64
CA ILE A 277 3.59 9.16 30.07
C ILE A 277 4.56 10.01 30.89
N SER A 278 5.87 9.94 30.61
CA SER A 278 6.86 10.73 31.35
C SER A 278 6.68 12.24 31.18
N GLN A 279 6.03 12.68 30.09
CA GLN A 279 5.77 14.09 29.78
C GLN A 279 4.47 14.63 30.39
N PHE A 280 3.64 13.77 30.98
CA PHE A 280 2.43 14.21 31.71
C PHE A 280 2.71 14.59 33.18
N GLU A 281 3.93 14.36 33.68
CA GLU A 281 4.38 14.75 35.04
C GLU A 281 3.35 14.37 36.12
N ILE A 282 2.79 13.16 35.99
CA ILE A 282 1.81 12.63 36.94
C ILE A 282 2.58 12.19 38.18
N SER A 283 2.43 12.93 39.29
CA SER A 283 3.15 12.75 40.56
C SER A 283 3.23 11.33 41.12
N ILE A 284 2.29 10.45 40.78
CA ILE A 284 2.28 9.03 41.20
C ILE A 284 3.34 8.20 40.43
N PHE A 285 3.68 8.60 39.21
CA PHE A 285 4.58 7.88 38.31
C PHE A 285 5.99 8.45 38.25
N ASP A 286 6.26 9.63 38.80
CA ASP A 286 7.56 10.31 38.73
C ASP A 286 8.73 9.45 39.25
N SER A 287 8.48 8.63 40.29
CA SER A 287 9.49 7.71 40.85
C SER A 287 9.76 6.48 39.99
N LEU A 288 8.81 6.08 39.13
CA LEU A 288 8.88 4.88 38.30
C LEU A 288 9.30 5.20 36.85
N LEU A 289 8.88 6.36 36.34
CA LEU A 289 9.10 6.83 34.97
C LEU A 289 9.46 8.32 35.01
N PRO A 290 10.73 8.68 35.29
CA PRO A 290 11.17 10.06 35.25
C PRO A 290 11.05 10.63 33.83
N TYR A 291 11.02 11.96 33.72
CA TYR A 291 10.98 12.66 32.43
C TYR A 291 12.01 12.08 31.47
N ARG A 292 11.55 11.75 30.27
CA ARG A 292 12.40 11.21 29.22
C ARG A 292 12.00 11.76 27.86
N GLU A 293 13.01 12.00 27.05
CA GLU A 293 12.86 12.29 25.62
C GLU A 293 13.56 11.19 24.81
N SER A 294 12.90 10.66 23.77
CA SER A 294 13.50 9.61 22.94
C SER A 294 14.68 10.15 22.14
N THR A 295 15.76 9.38 22.06
CA THR A 295 16.92 9.76 21.23
C THR A 295 16.57 9.70 19.74
N PRO A 296 17.27 10.44 18.87
CA PRO A 296 17.10 10.33 17.41
C PRO A 296 17.22 8.90 16.89
N PHE A 297 18.12 8.11 17.47
CA PHE A 297 18.26 6.68 17.16
C PHE A 297 17.00 5.90 17.49
N LEU A 298 16.44 6.03 18.71
CA LEU A 298 15.24 5.30 19.10
C LEU A 298 14.03 5.69 18.26
N ARG A 299 13.84 6.98 17.99
CA ARG A 299 12.75 7.48 17.13
C ARG A 299 12.85 6.91 15.72
N THR A 300 14.06 6.89 15.16
CA THR A 300 14.32 6.38 13.81
C THR A 300 14.17 4.87 13.75
N PHE A 301 14.76 4.14 14.71
CA PHE A 301 14.76 2.68 14.71
C PHE A 301 13.36 2.11 14.94
N THR A 302 12.65 2.60 15.96
CA THR A 302 11.27 2.13 16.23
C THR A 302 10.30 2.55 15.15
N GLY A 303 10.46 3.77 14.61
CA GLY A 303 9.70 4.25 13.45
C GLY A 303 9.94 3.39 12.21
N PHE A 304 11.20 3.05 11.92
CA PHE A 304 11.56 2.18 10.80
C PHE A 304 10.94 0.79 10.93
N LEU A 305 11.09 0.15 12.10
CA LEU A 305 10.52 -1.17 12.35
C LEU A 305 9.01 -1.18 12.17
N PHE A 306 8.32 -0.17 12.73
CA PHE A 306 6.88 -0.02 12.58
C PHE A 306 6.48 0.20 11.11
N GLY A 307 7.11 1.15 10.41
CA GLY A 307 6.82 1.45 9.01
C GLY A 307 7.06 0.26 8.08
N PHE A 308 8.23 -0.37 8.18
CA PHE A 308 8.62 -1.50 7.34
C PHE A 308 7.68 -2.70 7.55
N SER A 309 7.45 -3.07 8.82
CA SER A 309 6.58 -4.21 9.15
C SER A 309 5.11 -3.94 8.83
N THR A 310 4.62 -2.70 8.96
CA THR A 310 3.24 -2.34 8.59
C THR A 310 3.04 -2.40 7.08
N ALA A 311 4.00 -1.92 6.29
CA ALA A 311 3.95 -2.08 4.84
C ALA A 311 4.05 -3.56 4.43
N TRP A 312 4.90 -4.34 5.10
CA TRP A 312 4.99 -5.79 4.88
C TRP A 312 3.71 -6.53 5.26
N PHE A 313 3.06 -6.12 6.33
CA PHE A 313 1.76 -6.66 6.69
C PHE A 313 0.69 -6.32 5.63
N GLY A 314 0.56 -5.05 5.24
CA GLY A 314 -0.56 -4.56 4.44
C GLY A 314 -0.44 -4.74 2.92
N ILE A 315 0.72 -4.42 2.32
CA ILE A 315 0.86 -4.35 0.85
C ILE A 315 0.61 -5.70 0.16
N PRO A 316 1.05 -6.85 0.69
CA PRO A 316 0.74 -8.15 0.11
C PRO A 316 -0.78 -8.45 0.05
N TYR A 317 -1.57 -8.05 1.06
CA TYR A 317 -3.03 -8.16 1.01
C TYR A 317 -3.65 -7.27 -0.07
N VAL A 318 -3.09 -6.08 -0.28
CA VAL A 318 -3.53 -5.21 -1.39
C VAL A 318 -3.27 -5.89 -2.74
N GLU A 319 -2.12 -6.52 -2.94
CA GLU A 319 -1.85 -7.27 -4.18
C GLU A 319 -2.83 -8.43 -4.39
N GLU A 320 -3.21 -9.15 -3.33
CA GLU A 320 -4.21 -10.20 -3.43
C GLU A 320 -5.56 -9.66 -3.94
N SER A 321 -6.05 -8.57 -3.36
CA SER A 321 -7.28 -7.91 -3.80
C SER A 321 -7.17 -7.34 -5.23
N MET A 322 -6.04 -6.72 -5.56
CA MET A 322 -5.80 -6.18 -6.91
C MET A 322 -5.71 -7.29 -7.95
N ARG A 323 -5.16 -8.46 -7.58
CA ARG A 323 -5.10 -9.65 -8.43
C ARG A 323 -6.49 -10.16 -8.76
N GLU A 324 -7.36 -10.35 -7.78
CA GLU A 324 -8.75 -10.75 -8.01
C GLU A 324 -9.49 -9.74 -8.91
N THR A 325 -9.28 -8.45 -8.65
CA THR A 325 -9.85 -7.37 -9.46
C THR A 325 -9.39 -7.45 -10.92
N ARG A 326 -8.08 -7.68 -11.16
CA ARG A 326 -7.54 -7.88 -12.52
C ARG A 326 -8.22 -9.06 -13.22
N GLN A 327 -8.38 -10.18 -12.53
CA GLN A 327 -9.00 -11.38 -13.11
C GLN A 327 -10.45 -11.15 -13.55
N ILE A 328 -11.23 -10.48 -12.71
CA ILE A 328 -12.61 -10.11 -13.03
C ILE A 328 -12.66 -9.28 -14.31
N PHE A 329 -11.77 -8.29 -14.46
CA PHE A 329 -11.76 -7.42 -15.64
C PHE A 329 -11.19 -8.08 -16.89
N ILE A 330 -10.15 -8.94 -16.79
CA ILE A 330 -9.64 -9.72 -17.91
C ILE A 330 -10.77 -10.58 -18.50
N LYS A 331 -11.50 -11.30 -17.63
CA LYS A 331 -12.64 -12.11 -18.05
C LYS A 331 -13.76 -11.26 -18.67
N LYS A 332 -14.10 -10.14 -18.04
CA LYS A 332 -15.11 -9.21 -18.56
C LYS A 332 -14.75 -8.70 -19.96
N LEU A 333 -13.50 -8.31 -20.18
CA LEU A 333 -13.00 -7.84 -21.47
C LEU A 333 -13.03 -8.93 -22.54
N ALA A 334 -12.66 -10.17 -22.20
CA ALA A 334 -12.73 -11.31 -23.11
C ALA A 334 -14.18 -11.59 -23.55
N ILE A 335 -15.11 -11.63 -22.59
CA ILE A 335 -16.55 -11.85 -22.88
C ILE A 335 -17.12 -10.75 -23.77
N ILE A 336 -16.77 -9.48 -23.53
CA ILE A 336 -17.24 -8.35 -24.36
C ILE A 336 -16.62 -8.40 -25.75
N SER A 337 -15.33 -8.74 -25.87
CA SER A 337 -14.64 -8.83 -27.15
C SER A 337 -15.21 -9.93 -28.03
N ALA A 338 -15.56 -11.09 -27.45
CA ALA A 338 -16.23 -12.18 -28.14
C ALA A 338 -17.65 -11.86 -28.65
N ARG A 339 -18.23 -10.70 -28.28
CA ARG A 339 -19.54 -10.27 -28.80
C ARG A 339 -19.46 -9.47 -30.09
N LYS A 340 -18.34 -8.79 -30.28
CA LYS A 340 -18.05 -8.05 -31.50
C LYS A 340 -17.66 -9.04 -32.58
#